data_AF-A0A2R6N4N7-F1
#
_entry.id   AF-A0A2R6N4N7-F1
#
_cell.length_a   1.000
_cell.length_b   1.000
_cell.length_c   1.000
_cell.angle_alpha   90.00
_cell.angle_beta   90.00
_cell.angle_gamma   90.00
#
_symmetry.space_group_name_H-M   'P 1'
#
loop_
_entity.id
_entity.type
_entity.pdbx_description
1 polymer ?
#
loop_
_entity_poly.entity_id
_entity_poly.type
_entity_poly.pdbx_seq_one_letter_code
_entity_poly.pdbx_strand_id
1 'polypeptide(L)'
;MRRRDLLVAAGSISLAGCVSDLTGSTTEEESDPGNRSGDGEQPTIEGPALAEQGRPTTICEESIKPDGIRALVEPAFGSPSEFPDDPDRYQPLADEQTVIGIEAAGEARAYPLTILDVHEIVNDALDGPMIVTYCPICRSGMVADRRIDGEVATFDVSGLLWRAPGINAAANEKDDRVFSDREEGIGNNGNLVMYDSVTGSYWSQILAQAICGPMAEEQLSVRPASTATWKEWRADHPDTEGLLPPPASTIVDPPV
;
A
#
# COMPACT_ATOMS: atom_id res chain seq x y z
N MET A 1 -20.32 2.85 46.33
CA MET A 1 -21.43 1.90 46.56
C MET A 1 -22.67 2.39 45.83
N ARG A 2 -23.13 1.68 44.79
CA ARG A 2 -24.53 1.29 44.53
C ARG A 2 -24.57 0.44 43.26
N ARG A 3 -25.13 -0.76 43.42
CA ARG A 3 -25.36 -1.85 42.44
C ARG A 3 -26.60 -1.56 41.58
N ARG A 4 -26.78 -2.40 40.54
CA ARG A 4 -28.03 -2.95 39.93
C ARG A 4 -28.25 -2.52 38.47
N ASP A 5 -28.71 -3.35 37.51
CA ASP A 5 -29.16 -4.75 37.48
C ASP A 5 -29.16 -5.27 36.02
N LEU A 6 -28.99 -6.59 35.86
CA LEU A 6 -29.21 -7.37 34.63
C LEU A 6 -30.69 -7.75 34.50
N LEU A 7 -31.25 -7.72 33.28
CA LEU A 7 -32.52 -8.38 32.96
C LEU A 7 -32.40 -9.20 31.67
N VAL A 8 -32.67 -10.49 31.83
CA VAL A 8 -32.88 -11.52 30.80
C VAL A 8 -34.34 -11.46 30.36
N ALA A 9 -34.60 -11.55 29.06
CA ALA A 9 -35.94 -11.77 28.52
C ALA A 9 -35.97 -13.10 27.75
N ALA A 10 -36.73 -14.05 28.29
CA ALA A 10 -37.17 -15.25 27.60
C ALA A 10 -38.54 -14.99 26.95
N GLY A 11 -38.75 -15.48 25.73
CA GLY A 11 -40.04 -15.42 25.05
C GLY A 11 -40.25 -16.67 24.20
N SER A 12 -41.07 -17.58 24.69
CA SER A 12 -41.57 -18.77 23.99
C SER A 12 -43.04 -18.59 23.64
N ILE A 13 -43.41 -18.81 22.37
CA ILE A 13 -44.81 -19.08 21.96
C ILE A 13 -44.80 -20.13 20.86
N SER A 14 -45.47 -21.25 21.13
CA SER A 14 -45.93 -22.25 20.17
C SER A 14 -47.38 -21.96 19.77
N LEU A 15 -47.78 -22.32 18.54
CA LEU A 15 -48.95 -23.17 18.22
C LEU A 15 -49.20 -23.27 16.70
N ALA A 16 -49.44 -24.52 16.26
CA ALA A 16 -50.33 -25.04 15.20
C ALA A 16 -50.92 -24.05 14.18
N GLY A 17 -50.96 -24.29 12.86
CA GLY A 17 -51.19 -25.54 12.11
C GLY A 17 -52.45 -25.35 11.26
N CYS A 18 -52.39 -25.62 9.95
CA CYS A 18 -53.53 -26.05 9.12
C CYS A 18 -53.03 -26.55 7.75
N VAL A 19 -53.52 -27.74 7.40
CA VAL A 19 -53.33 -28.53 6.18
C VAL A 19 -54.32 -28.08 5.10
N SER A 20 -53.92 -28.17 3.83
CA SER A 20 -54.83 -28.43 2.72
C SER A 20 -54.17 -29.36 1.70
N ASP A 21 -54.75 -30.56 1.58
CA ASP A 21 -54.53 -31.59 0.56
C ASP A 21 -54.97 -31.14 -0.83
N LEU A 22 -54.21 -31.54 -1.86
CA LEU A 22 -54.74 -31.86 -3.19
C LEU A 22 -54.09 -33.17 -3.68
N THR A 23 -54.97 -34.13 -3.94
CA THR A 23 -54.71 -35.55 -4.26
C THR A 23 -54.50 -35.83 -5.75
N GLY A 24 -53.73 -36.89 -6.05
CA GLY A 24 -53.78 -37.67 -7.30
C GLY A 24 -52.39 -38.16 -7.76
N SER A 25 -51.89 -39.31 -7.26
CA SER A 25 -51.92 -40.67 -7.88
C SER A 25 -51.16 -40.72 -9.22
N THR A 26 -50.04 -41.44 -9.41
CA THR A 26 -49.86 -42.92 -9.38
C THR A 26 -48.37 -43.34 -9.30
N THR A 27 -48.03 -44.26 -8.38
CA THR A 27 -47.26 -45.55 -8.49
C THR A 27 -46.27 -45.74 -9.66
N GLU A 28 -45.07 -46.36 -9.62
CA GLU A 28 -44.27 -47.29 -8.78
C GLU A 28 -42.79 -47.08 -9.25
N GLU A 29 -41.71 -47.29 -8.48
CA GLU A 29 -41.09 -48.58 -8.13
C GLU A 29 -40.02 -48.40 -7.01
N GLU A 30 -39.96 -49.38 -6.11
CA GLU A 30 -38.93 -49.56 -5.06
C GLU A 30 -37.66 -50.26 -5.58
N SER A 31 -36.48 -49.94 -5.00
CA SER A 31 -35.56 -50.93 -4.37
C SER A 31 -34.29 -50.29 -3.77
N ASP A 32 -34.31 -50.13 -2.44
CA ASP A 32 -33.36 -50.41 -1.33
C ASP A 32 -31.79 -50.47 -1.51
N PRO A 33 -30.97 -50.59 -0.44
CA PRO A 33 -30.11 -49.52 0.08
C PRO A 33 -28.61 -49.90 0.08
N GLY A 34 -27.72 -48.92 0.14
CA GLY A 34 -26.27 -49.16 0.13
C GLY A 34 -25.52 -48.19 1.00
N ASN A 35 -25.46 -48.47 2.30
CA ASN A 35 -24.52 -47.85 3.22
C ASN A 35 -23.08 -48.10 2.73
N ARG A 36 -22.37 -47.05 2.31
CA ARG A 36 -20.91 -46.98 2.32
C ARG A 36 -20.49 -45.68 2.97
N SER A 37 -20.18 -45.79 4.26
CA SER A 37 -19.18 -44.95 4.91
C SER A 37 -17.89 -45.00 4.08
N GLY A 38 -17.44 -43.84 3.64
CA GLY A 38 -16.19 -43.65 2.91
C GLY A 38 -15.66 -42.28 3.24
N ASP A 39 -14.88 -42.21 4.31
CA ASP A 39 -13.95 -41.11 4.54
C ASP A 39 -13.05 -40.99 3.31
N GLY A 40 -13.04 -39.83 2.66
CA GLY A 40 -12.34 -39.63 1.40
C GLY A 40 -12.28 -38.15 1.04
N GLU A 41 -11.38 -37.45 1.73
CA GLU A 41 -10.63 -36.27 1.33
C GLU A 41 -11.31 -35.35 0.28
N GLN A 42 -11.76 -34.18 0.72
CA GLN A 42 -11.97 -33.06 -0.21
C GLN A 42 -10.66 -32.87 -0.99
N PRO A 43 -10.68 -32.73 -2.32
CA PRO A 43 -9.44 -32.49 -3.05
C PRO A 43 -8.80 -31.22 -2.51
N THR A 44 -7.70 -31.39 -1.76
CA THR A 44 -6.79 -30.31 -1.45
C THR A 44 -6.24 -29.86 -2.78
N ILE A 45 -6.71 -28.70 -3.26
CA ILE A 45 -5.98 -27.99 -4.30
C ILE A 45 -4.67 -27.57 -3.61
N GLU A 46 -3.67 -28.44 -3.70
CA GLU A 46 -2.28 -28.06 -3.50
C GLU A 46 -1.98 -27.07 -4.62
N GLY A 47 -2.25 -25.80 -4.34
CA GLY A 47 -1.76 -24.72 -5.17
C GLY A 47 -0.23 -24.87 -5.24
N PRO A 48 0.39 -24.67 -6.41
CA PRO A 48 1.85 -24.64 -6.48
C PRO A 48 2.35 -23.64 -5.45
N ALA A 49 3.40 -24.01 -4.72
CA ALA A 49 4.03 -23.15 -3.73
C ALA A 49 4.23 -21.75 -4.35
N LEU A 50 3.77 -20.71 -3.66
CA LEU A 50 3.72 -19.35 -4.20
C LEU A 50 5.10 -18.83 -4.67
N ALA A 51 6.19 -19.46 -4.23
CA ALA A 51 7.55 -19.18 -4.67
C ALA A 51 7.87 -19.49 -6.16
N GLU A 52 6.99 -20.15 -6.93
CA GLU A 52 7.07 -20.20 -8.41
C GLU A 52 6.32 -19.04 -9.09
N GLN A 53 5.74 -18.11 -8.31
CA GLN A 53 4.74 -17.13 -8.72
C GLN A 53 5.20 -15.68 -8.55
N GLY A 54 6.45 -15.37 -8.90
CA GLY A 54 6.86 -13.98 -9.17
C GLY A 54 5.97 -13.43 -10.29
N ARG A 55 4.83 -12.83 -9.93
CA ARG A 55 3.87 -12.30 -10.88
C ARG A 55 4.06 -10.79 -10.96
N PRO A 56 4.39 -10.30 -12.16
CA PRO A 56 4.46 -11.03 -13.42
C PRO A 56 5.90 -11.51 -13.65
N THR A 57 6.04 -12.72 -14.18
CA THR A 57 7.34 -13.29 -14.55
C THR A 57 8.09 -12.40 -15.54
N THR A 58 7.36 -11.58 -16.30
CA THR A 58 7.92 -10.62 -17.26
C THR A 58 8.71 -9.48 -16.63
N ILE A 59 8.47 -9.11 -15.37
CA ILE A 59 9.23 -8.02 -14.72
C ILE A 59 10.50 -8.56 -14.07
N CYS A 60 10.47 -9.79 -13.55
CA CYS A 60 11.62 -10.36 -12.84
C CYS A 60 12.82 -10.65 -13.75
N GLU A 61 12.61 -10.70 -15.07
CA GLU A 61 13.66 -10.88 -16.09
C GLU A 61 14.12 -9.55 -16.70
N GLU A 62 13.44 -8.44 -16.40
CA GLU A 62 13.74 -7.12 -16.96
C GLU A 62 14.85 -6.43 -16.15
N SER A 63 15.81 -5.87 -16.87
CA SER A 63 16.81 -4.98 -16.27
C SER A 63 16.19 -3.64 -15.91
N ILE A 64 16.80 -2.95 -14.94
CA ILE A 64 16.50 -1.55 -14.62
C ILE A 64 16.56 -0.72 -15.92
N LYS A 65 15.56 0.12 -16.14
CA LYS A 65 15.43 1.01 -17.30
C LYS A 65 15.47 2.45 -16.80
N PRO A 66 16.66 3.05 -16.59
CA PRO A 66 16.74 4.43 -16.11
C PRO A 66 15.94 5.36 -17.01
N ASP A 67 14.90 5.98 -16.45
CA ASP A 67 13.98 6.91 -17.14
C ASP A 67 14.32 8.38 -16.83
N GLY A 68 15.36 8.61 -16.02
CA GLY A 68 15.79 9.93 -15.57
C GLY A 68 15.16 10.36 -14.23
N ILE A 69 14.21 9.59 -13.71
CA ILE A 69 13.68 9.74 -12.35
C ILE A 69 14.71 9.16 -11.39
N ARG A 70 15.03 9.90 -10.32
CA ARG A 70 16.06 9.51 -9.36
C ARG A 70 15.59 9.83 -7.95
N ALA A 71 15.70 8.84 -7.07
CA ALA A 71 15.36 8.99 -5.68
C ALA A 71 16.24 10.02 -4.96
N LEU A 72 15.70 10.62 -3.89
CA LEU A 72 16.46 11.43 -2.95
C LEU A 72 17.05 10.55 -1.84
N VAL A 73 18.27 10.86 -1.40
CA VAL A 73 19.01 10.10 -0.34
C VAL A 73 19.47 10.94 0.85
N GLU A 74 19.56 12.25 0.68
CA GLU A 74 19.86 13.18 1.75
C GLU A 74 18.85 14.32 1.64
N PRO A 75 17.62 14.11 2.12
CA PRO A 75 16.57 15.11 2.01
C PRO A 75 16.89 16.31 2.91
N ALA A 76 16.80 17.51 2.34
CA ALA A 76 16.81 18.77 3.07
C ALA A 76 15.37 19.28 3.23
N PHE A 77 15.11 19.96 4.34
CA PHE A 77 13.82 20.56 4.65
C PHE A 77 14.00 22.05 4.88
N GLY A 78 12.99 22.84 4.52
CA GLY A 78 12.98 24.27 4.75
C GLY A 78 11.62 24.89 4.58
N SER A 79 11.59 26.21 4.73
CA SER A 79 10.40 27.02 4.58
C SER A 79 9.97 27.17 3.11
N PRO A 80 8.68 27.48 2.83
CA PRO A 80 8.22 27.73 1.47
C PRO A 80 9.00 28.82 0.70
N SER A 81 9.60 29.78 1.41
CA SER A 81 10.43 30.83 0.79
C SER A 81 11.78 30.33 0.25
N GLU A 82 12.19 29.12 0.61
CA GLU A 82 13.45 28.51 0.15
C GLU A 82 13.25 27.62 -1.08
N PHE A 83 12.01 27.41 -1.52
CA PHE A 83 11.74 26.67 -2.75
C PHE A 83 12.29 27.44 -3.96
N PRO A 84 12.89 26.74 -4.93
CA PRO A 84 13.45 27.37 -6.11
C PRO A 84 12.35 28.04 -6.95
N ASP A 85 12.70 29.14 -7.60
CA ASP A 85 11.87 29.78 -8.63
C ASP A 85 12.12 29.10 -9.99
N ASP A 86 11.77 27.82 -10.08
CA ASP A 86 11.87 27.00 -11.30
C ASP A 86 10.54 26.29 -11.58
N PRO A 87 9.50 27.03 -12.03
CA PRO A 87 8.16 26.48 -12.20
C PRO A 87 8.08 25.37 -13.25
N ASP A 88 9.06 25.28 -14.15
CA ASP A 88 9.13 24.22 -15.18
C ASP A 88 9.53 22.87 -14.58
N ARG A 89 10.17 22.86 -13.40
CA ARG A 89 10.65 21.64 -12.73
C ARG A 89 10.13 21.45 -11.32
N TYR A 90 10.14 22.50 -10.50
CA TYR A 90 9.74 22.47 -9.10
C TYR A 90 8.79 23.62 -8.79
N GLN A 91 7.52 23.30 -8.60
CA GLN A 91 6.54 24.30 -8.19
C GLN A 91 6.76 24.72 -6.73
N PRO A 92 6.56 26.01 -6.39
CA PRO A 92 6.59 26.48 -5.01
C PRO A 92 5.56 25.77 -4.12
N LEU A 93 5.87 25.62 -2.83
CA LEU A 93 4.95 25.06 -1.83
C LEU A 93 3.89 26.09 -1.40
N ALA A 94 2.89 26.30 -2.26
CA ALA A 94 1.72 27.12 -1.98
C ALA A 94 0.70 26.41 -1.07
N ASP A 95 -0.23 27.17 -0.50
CA ASP A 95 -1.24 26.70 0.46
C ASP A 95 -2.08 25.53 -0.07
N GLU A 96 -2.38 25.52 -1.36
CA GLU A 96 -3.23 24.53 -2.03
C GLU A 96 -2.48 23.25 -2.44
N GLN A 97 -1.15 23.23 -2.34
CA GLN A 97 -0.36 22.07 -2.76
C GLN A 97 -0.56 20.92 -1.78
N THR A 98 -0.76 19.73 -2.30
CA THR A 98 -0.88 18.52 -1.48
C THR A 98 0.49 18.07 -0.99
N VAL A 99 0.56 17.69 0.29
CA VAL A 99 1.73 17.11 0.93
C VAL A 99 1.38 15.75 1.51
N ILE A 100 2.38 14.87 1.55
CA ILE A 100 2.38 13.73 2.47
C ILE A 100 2.96 14.26 3.78
N GLY A 101 2.17 14.20 4.84
CA GLY A 101 2.58 14.57 6.19
C GLY A 101 2.95 13.35 7.01
N ILE A 102 4.07 13.43 7.73
CA ILE A 102 4.52 12.39 8.66
C ILE A 102 4.84 13.07 9.99
N GLU A 103 4.24 12.58 11.06
CA GLU A 103 4.58 12.95 12.44
C GLU A 103 5.13 11.73 13.17
N ALA A 104 6.36 11.85 13.69
CA ALA A 104 7.01 10.78 14.43
C ALA A 104 7.96 11.37 15.48
N ALA A 105 8.02 10.76 16.66
CA ALA A 105 8.84 11.22 17.80
C ALA A 105 8.69 12.73 18.15
N GLY A 106 7.52 13.33 17.89
CA GLY A 106 7.25 14.75 18.15
C GLY A 106 7.82 15.73 17.11
N GLU A 107 8.32 15.22 15.98
CA GLU A 107 8.74 16.00 14.82
C GLU A 107 7.79 15.72 13.65
N ALA A 108 7.43 16.78 12.93
CA ALA A 108 6.54 16.72 11.77
C ALA A 108 7.28 17.18 10.51
N ARG A 109 7.14 16.42 9.42
CA ARG A 109 7.71 16.74 8.11
C ARG A 109 6.64 16.66 7.03
N ALA A 110 6.76 17.54 6.04
CA ALA A 110 5.90 17.54 4.86
C ALA A 110 6.71 17.22 3.59
N TYR A 111 6.19 16.32 2.77
CA TYR A 111 6.77 15.91 1.50
C TYR A 111 5.81 16.33 0.38
N PRO A 112 6.05 17.47 -0.30
CA PRO A 112 5.17 17.96 -1.35
C PRO A 112 5.07 16.97 -2.51
N LEU A 113 3.85 16.72 -2.97
CA LEU A 113 3.63 15.89 -4.15
C LEU A 113 4.30 16.50 -5.38
N THR A 114 4.46 17.83 -5.46
CA THR A 114 5.18 18.50 -6.56
C THR A 114 6.65 18.11 -6.68
N ILE A 115 7.30 17.67 -5.59
CA ILE A 115 8.67 17.15 -5.62
C ILE A 115 8.66 15.65 -5.88
N LEU A 116 7.72 14.93 -5.25
CA LEU A 116 7.58 13.50 -5.44
C LEU A 116 7.09 13.12 -6.83
N ASP A 117 6.43 14.03 -7.55
CA ASP A 117 6.10 13.90 -8.97
C ASP A 117 7.35 13.82 -9.86
N VAL A 118 8.48 14.36 -9.39
CA VAL A 118 9.76 14.37 -10.12
C VAL A 118 10.69 13.24 -9.67
N HIS A 119 10.66 12.90 -8.37
CA HIS A 119 11.64 12.01 -7.76
C HIS A 119 11.08 10.65 -7.32
N GLU A 120 9.76 10.55 -7.15
CA GLU A 120 8.95 9.38 -6.75
C GLU A 120 9.33 8.67 -5.43
N ILE A 121 10.58 8.75 -4.98
CA ILE A 121 11.12 8.08 -3.80
C ILE A 121 12.03 9.04 -3.03
N VAL A 122 11.85 9.10 -1.72
CA VAL A 122 12.74 9.78 -0.78
C VAL A 122 13.18 8.78 0.27
N ASN A 123 14.49 8.54 0.35
CA ASN A 123 15.12 7.78 1.42
C ASN A 123 15.42 8.73 2.56
N ASP A 124 14.67 8.63 3.65
CA ASP A 124 14.77 9.53 4.80
C ASP A 124 15.00 8.73 6.10
N ALA A 125 15.08 9.46 7.21
CA ALA A 125 14.98 8.96 8.55
C ALA A 125 14.22 9.96 9.44
N LEU A 126 13.10 9.52 9.99
CA LEU A 126 12.31 10.19 11.02
C LEU A 126 11.80 9.10 11.97
N ASP A 127 12.22 9.13 13.24
CA ASP A 127 12.04 8.01 14.19
C ASP A 127 12.50 6.65 13.59
N GLY A 128 13.64 6.69 12.89
CA GLY A 128 14.25 5.55 12.20
C GLY A 128 14.19 5.64 10.67
N PRO A 129 14.91 4.76 9.95
CA PRO A 129 15.03 4.78 8.49
C PRO A 129 13.70 4.50 7.79
N MET A 130 13.31 5.33 6.84
CA MET A 130 12.08 5.14 6.07
C MET A 130 12.23 5.54 4.61
N ILE A 131 11.36 5.00 3.77
CA ILE A 131 11.09 5.51 2.44
C ILE A 131 9.75 6.22 2.42
N VAL A 132 9.68 7.34 1.70
CA VAL A 132 8.44 8.01 1.31
C VAL A 132 8.32 7.90 -0.20
N THR A 133 7.20 7.40 -0.68
CA THR A 133 7.02 7.12 -2.11
C THR A 133 5.72 7.71 -2.63
N TYR A 134 5.71 8.10 -3.90
CA TYR A 134 4.51 8.51 -4.59
C TYR A 134 4.59 8.12 -6.07
N CYS A 135 3.53 7.52 -6.60
CA CYS A 135 3.41 7.17 -8.00
C CYS A 135 2.45 8.17 -8.67
N PRO A 136 2.94 9.07 -9.54
CA PRO A 136 2.11 10.12 -10.16
C PRO A 136 1.00 9.57 -11.06
N ILE A 137 1.25 8.42 -11.69
CA ILE A 137 0.29 7.75 -12.58
C ILE A 137 -0.83 7.10 -11.78
N CYS A 138 -0.49 6.45 -10.67
CA CYS A 138 -1.46 5.77 -9.80
C CYS A 138 -2.13 6.71 -8.82
N ARG A 139 -1.55 7.90 -8.63
CA ARG A 139 -1.98 8.88 -7.62
C ARG A 139 -2.00 8.25 -6.23
N SER A 140 -0.96 7.48 -5.93
CA SER A 140 -0.83 6.70 -4.68
C SER A 140 0.50 6.87 -4.01
N GLY A 141 0.50 6.95 -2.67
CA GLY A 141 1.72 7.01 -1.87
C GLY A 141 1.81 5.92 -0.81
N MET A 142 3.03 5.66 -0.34
CA MET A 142 3.36 4.69 0.70
C MET A 142 4.56 5.20 1.49
N VAL A 143 4.51 5.05 2.82
CA VAL A 143 5.65 5.25 3.72
C VAL A 143 5.98 3.93 4.39
N ALA A 144 7.24 3.51 4.41
CA ALA A 144 7.62 2.25 5.04
C ALA A 144 9.02 2.28 5.65
N ASP A 145 9.28 1.39 6.61
CA ASP A 145 10.64 1.12 7.07
C ASP A 145 11.49 0.58 5.90
N ARG A 146 12.71 1.09 5.77
CA ARG A 146 13.62 0.73 4.67
C ARG A 146 14.72 -0.24 5.07
N ARG A 147 14.58 -0.92 6.22
CA ARG A 147 15.49 -2.00 6.59
C ARG A 147 15.15 -3.27 5.84
N ILE A 148 16.15 -3.83 5.17
CA ILE A 148 16.08 -5.07 4.41
C ILE A 148 17.15 -6.00 4.98
N ASP A 149 16.74 -7.16 5.46
CA ASP A 149 17.62 -8.11 6.18
C ASP A 149 18.43 -7.47 7.32
N GLY A 150 17.82 -6.52 8.04
CA GLY A 150 18.45 -5.77 9.14
C GLY A 150 19.38 -4.63 8.72
N GLU A 151 19.68 -4.50 7.42
CA GLU A 151 20.50 -3.42 6.85
C GLU A 151 19.63 -2.29 6.33
N VAL A 152 20.13 -1.05 6.45
CA VAL A 152 19.41 0.14 5.99
C VAL A 152 19.60 0.28 4.47
N ALA A 153 18.59 -0.09 3.69
CA ALA A 153 18.67 -0.09 2.23
C ALA A 153 18.36 1.29 1.65
N THR A 154 19.05 1.64 0.56
CA THR A 154 18.65 2.74 -0.32
C THR A 154 17.74 2.18 -1.41
N PHE A 155 16.60 2.82 -1.64
CA PHE A 155 15.67 2.50 -2.71
C PHE A 155 15.79 3.52 -3.85
N ASP A 156 15.64 3.05 -5.07
CA ASP A 156 15.56 3.89 -6.27
C ASP A 156 14.53 3.36 -7.28
N VAL A 157 14.23 4.16 -8.30
CA VAL A 157 13.20 3.88 -9.31
C VAL A 157 13.76 2.96 -10.38
N SER A 158 13.10 1.82 -10.63
CA SER A 158 13.56 0.85 -11.63
C SER A 158 13.28 1.26 -13.09
N GLY A 159 12.37 2.24 -13.29
CA GLY A 159 11.78 2.59 -14.58
C GLY A 159 10.83 1.53 -15.15
N LEU A 160 10.47 0.53 -14.33
CA LEU A 160 9.47 -0.48 -14.67
C LEU A 160 8.14 -0.14 -13.99
N LEU A 161 7.05 -0.49 -14.66
CA LEU A 161 5.69 -0.37 -14.13
C LEU A 161 5.05 -1.73 -14.02
N TRP A 162 4.37 -1.97 -12.89
CA TRP A 162 3.61 -3.19 -12.67
C TRP A 162 2.18 -2.94 -12.27
N ARG A 163 1.24 -3.67 -12.89
CA ARG A 163 -0.16 -3.64 -12.51
C ARG A 163 -0.48 -4.79 -11.55
N ALA A 164 -0.60 -4.45 -10.26
CA ALA A 164 -1.07 -5.40 -9.26
C ALA A 164 -2.51 -5.88 -9.58
N PRO A 165 -2.89 -7.12 -9.20
CA PRO A 165 -4.29 -7.53 -9.27
C PRO A 165 -5.19 -6.53 -8.52
N GLY A 166 -6.28 -6.09 -9.15
CA GLY A 166 -7.12 -5.00 -8.60
C GLY A 166 -7.68 -5.27 -7.20
N ILE A 167 -7.92 -6.53 -6.85
CA ILE A 167 -8.36 -6.91 -5.50
C ILE A 167 -7.29 -6.62 -4.43
N ASN A 168 -6.00 -6.79 -4.78
CA ASN A 168 -4.91 -6.54 -3.85
C ASN A 168 -4.68 -5.03 -3.68
N ALA A 169 -4.79 -4.26 -4.76
CA ALA A 169 -4.73 -2.81 -4.71
C ALA A 169 -5.83 -2.25 -3.78
N ALA A 170 -7.08 -2.67 -3.98
CA ALA A 170 -8.21 -2.24 -3.16
C ALA A 170 -8.10 -2.68 -1.68
N ALA A 171 -7.50 -3.84 -1.42
CA ALA A 171 -7.25 -4.29 -0.05
C ALA A 171 -6.21 -3.42 0.67
N ASN A 172 -5.08 -3.10 0.01
CA ASN A 172 -4.05 -2.27 0.61
C ASN A 172 -4.52 -0.83 0.86
N GLU A 173 -5.35 -0.27 -0.02
CA GLU A 173 -6.00 1.02 0.21
C GLU A 173 -6.92 0.98 1.43
N LYS A 174 -7.76 -0.05 1.53
CA LYS A 174 -8.69 -0.22 2.65
C LYS A 174 -7.97 -0.42 3.99
N ASP A 175 -6.80 -1.02 3.98
CA ASP A 175 -5.99 -1.28 5.17
C ASP A 175 -5.04 -0.12 5.52
N ASP A 176 -5.20 1.05 4.88
CA ASP A 176 -4.39 2.27 5.07
C ASP A 176 -2.87 2.03 4.85
N ARG A 177 -2.53 1.01 4.06
CA ARG A 177 -1.13 0.70 3.70
C ARG A 177 -0.60 1.60 2.61
N VAL A 178 -1.52 2.10 1.80
CA VAL A 178 -1.30 3.06 0.73
C VAL A 178 -2.43 4.06 0.75
N PHE A 179 -2.14 5.30 0.36
CA PHE A 179 -3.13 6.37 0.32
C PHE A 179 -3.23 6.95 -1.08
N SER A 180 -4.33 7.64 -1.37
CA SER A 180 -4.57 8.36 -2.62
C SER A 180 -4.71 9.86 -2.36
N ASP A 181 -4.35 10.69 -3.34
CA ASP A 181 -4.66 12.12 -3.37
C ASP A 181 -5.94 12.42 -4.20
N ARG A 182 -6.76 11.39 -4.49
CA ARG A 182 -8.08 11.48 -5.14
C ARG A 182 -9.21 11.07 -4.20
N GLU A 183 -10.39 11.62 -4.42
CA GLU A 183 -11.63 11.12 -3.81
C GLU A 183 -12.04 9.73 -4.34
N GLU A 184 -11.74 9.41 -5.60
CA GLU A 184 -12.13 8.13 -6.22
C GLU A 184 -11.16 6.97 -5.97
N GLY A 185 -10.19 7.14 -5.07
CA GLY A 185 -9.22 6.11 -4.67
C GLY A 185 -8.03 5.93 -5.60
N ILE A 186 -7.38 4.76 -5.57
CA ILE A 186 -6.11 4.51 -6.26
C ILE A 186 -6.29 4.05 -7.72
N GLY A 187 -5.53 4.65 -8.64
CA GLY A 187 -5.43 4.20 -10.02
C GLY A 187 -4.55 2.96 -10.17
N ASN A 188 -5.00 1.93 -10.91
CA ASN A 188 -4.25 0.68 -11.10
C ASN A 188 -3.93 0.41 -12.59
N ASN A 189 -3.36 1.42 -13.27
CA ASN A 189 -2.96 1.31 -14.68
C ASN A 189 -1.47 0.96 -14.88
N GLY A 190 -0.74 0.72 -13.79
CA GLY A 190 0.70 0.47 -13.77
C GLY A 190 1.36 1.27 -12.65
N ASN A 191 1.84 0.57 -11.63
CA ASN A 191 2.40 1.13 -10.41
C ASN A 191 3.93 1.06 -10.38
N LEU A 192 4.52 2.01 -9.67
CA LEU A 192 5.96 2.12 -9.45
C LEU A 192 6.55 0.78 -8.95
N VAL A 193 7.54 0.28 -9.69
CA VAL A 193 8.44 -0.78 -9.23
C VAL A 193 9.74 -0.13 -8.74
N MET A 194 10.03 -0.35 -7.46
CA MET A 194 11.24 0.13 -6.80
C MET A 194 12.26 -1.01 -6.73
N TYR A 195 13.53 -0.69 -6.50
CA TYR A 195 14.53 -1.69 -6.16
C TYR A 195 15.41 -1.23 -5.01
N ASP A 196 15.94 -2.18 -4.24
CA ASP A 196 16.77 -1.91 -3.07
C ASP A 196 18.26 -2.19 -3.30
N SER A 197 19.13 -1.40 -2.68
CA SER A 197 20.58 -1.51 -2.82
C SER A 197 21.22 -2.69 -2.07
N VAL A 198 20.48 -3.38 -1.19
CA VAL A 198 21.02 -4.46 -0.35
C VAL A 198 20.95 -5.80 -1.08
N THR A 199 19.81 -6.09 -1.68
CA THR A 199 19.50 -7.36 -2.32
C THR A 199 19.23 -7.25 -3.82
N GLY A 200 18.98 -6.04 -4.33
CA GLY A 200 18.55 -5.83 -5.71
C GLY A 200 17.15 -6.36 -5.99
N SER A 201 16.33 -6.60 -4.97
CA SER A 201 14.97 -7.11 -5.14
C SER A 201 14.07 -6.02 -5.73
N TYR A 202 13.07 -6.42 -6.50
CA TYR A 202 12.06 -5.50 -7.01
C TYR A 202 10.84 -5.49 -6.10
N TRP A 203 10.35 -4.29 -5.80
CA TRP A 203 9.27 -4.04 -4.86
C TRP A 203 8.11 -3.32 -5.54
N SER A 204 6.91 -3.83 -5.35
CA SER A 204 5.68 -3.13 -5.74
C SER A 204 5.33 -2.12 -4.65
N GLN A 205 5.28 -0.84 -5.01
CA GLN A 205 4.89 0.24 -4.10
C GLN A 205 3.48 0.02 -3.54
N ILE A 206 2.51 -0.31 -4.41
CA ILE A 206 1.11 -0.47 -4.00
C ILE A 206 0.86 -1.67 -3.07
N LEU A 207 1.68 -2.71 -3.18
CA LEU A 207 1.57 -3.89 -2.32
C LEU A 207 2.44 -3.78 -1.06
N ALA A 208 3.35 -2.80 -1.02
CA ALA A 208 4.43 -2.76 -0.04
C ALA A 208 5.15 -4.12 0.06
N GLN A 209 5.41 -4.78 -1.07
CA GLN A 209 5.89 -6.16 -1.12
C GLN A 209 6.91 -6.37 -2.24
N ALA A 210 7.92 -7.17 -1.98
CA ALA A 210 8.85 -7.65 -2.99
C ALA A 210 8.16 -8.63 -3.94
N ILE A 211 8.29 -8.36 -5.23
CA ILE A 211 7.69 -9.13 -6.32
C ILE A 211 8.72 -9.98 -7.07
N CYS A 212 10.01 -9.64 -6.96
CA CYS A 212 11.12 -10.38 -7.57
C CYS A 212 12.38 -10.26 -6.71
N GLY A 213 13.32 -11.19 -6.88
CA GLY A 213 14.63 -11.17 -6.23
C GLY A 213 14.68 -11.89 -4.88
N PRO A 214 15.79 -11.79 -4.14
CA PRO A 214 16.00 -12.52 -2.89
C PRO A 214 14.94 -12.28 -1.81
N MET A 215 14.27 -11.12 -1.82
CA MET A 215 13.24 -10.77 -0.85
C MET A 215 11.82 -11.10 -1.33
N ALA A 216 11.63 -11.81 -2.45
CA ALA A 216 10.31 -12.08 -3.01
C ALA A 216 9.30 -12.58 -1.95
N GLU A 217 8.08 -12.04 -2.00
CA GLU A 217 6.97 -12.26 -1.05
C GLU A 217 7.09 -11.53 0.30
N GLU A 218 8.26 -11.00 0.65
CA GLU A 218 8.43 -10.22 1.87
C GLU A 218 7.74 -8.86 1.77
N GLN A 219 7.19 -8.41 2.89
CA GLN A 219 6.45 -7.15 3.00
C GLN A 219 7.26 -6.10 3.76
N LEU A 220 7.21 -4.88 3.24
CA LEU A 220 7.71 -3.71 3.95
C LEU A 220 6.79 -3.37 5.12
N SER A 221 7.40 -2.95 6.23
CA SER A 221 6.66 -2.46 7.40
C SER A 221 6.18 -1.04 7.15
N VAL A 222 4.92 -0.89 6.73
CA VAL A 222 4.31 0.41 6.42
C VAL A 222 4.17 1.26 7.69
N ARG A 223 4.42 2.55 7.55
CA ARG A 223 4.30 3.56 8.61
C ARG A 223 3.09 4.46 8.36
N PRO A 224 2.42 4.95 9.42
CA PRO A 224 1.36 5.94 9.26
C PRO A 224 1.84 7.21 8.58
N ALA A 225 1.02 7.73 7.67
CA ALA A 225 1.18 9.02 7.02
C ALA A 225 -0.20 9.54 6.62
N SER A 226 -0.31 10.85 6.41
CA SER A 226 -1.55 11.49 5.96
C SER A 226 -1.32 12.32 4.72
N THR A 227 -2.35 12.48 3.90
CA THR A 227 -2.37 13.50 2.84
C THR A 227 -3.21 14.69 3.29
N ALA A 228 -2.74 15.89 3.00
CA ALA A 228 -3.46 17.13 3.27
C ALA A 228 -2.95 18.22 2.33
N THR A 229 -3.72 19.30 2.16
CA THR A 229 -3.13 20.53 1.60
C THR A 229 -2.10 21.10 2.57
N TRP A 230 -1.12 21.83 2.05
CA TRP A 230 -0.09 22.47 2.87
C TRP A 230 -0.67 23.41 3.93
N LYS A 231 -1.76 24.10 3.58
CA LYS A 231 -2.50 24.94 4.51
C LYS A 231 -3.10 24.15 5.68
N GLU A 232 -3.73 23.02 5.40
CA GLU A 232 -4.34 22.16 6.42
C GLU A 232 -3.26 21.55 7.31
N TRP A 233 -2.20 20.98 6.71
CA TRP A 233 -1.10 20.37 7.45
C TRP A 233 -0.43 21.35 8.43
N ARG A 234 -0.09 22.56 7.97
CA ARG A 234 0.52 23.59 8.85
C ARG A 234 -0.40 24.13 9.93
N ALA A 235 -1.72 24.00 9.78
CA ALA A 235 -2.64 24.45 10.81
C ALA A 235 -2.46 23.65 12.11
N ASP A 236 -2.17 22.35 11.96
CA ASP A 236 -1.92 21.43 13.07
C ASP A 236 -0.41 21.29 13.38
N HIS A 237 0.47 21.55 12.41
CA HIS A 237 1.94 21.46 12.54
C HIS A 237 2.64 22.77 12.12
N PRO A 238 2.55 23.87 12.89
CA PRO A 238 3.03 25.19 12.47
C PRO A 238 4.55 25.28 12.27
N ASP A 239 5.31 24.43 12.95
CA ASP A 239 6.79 24.38 12.88
C ASP A 239 7.29 23.39 11.82
N THR A 240 6.39 22.71 11.08
CA THR A 240 6.77 21.76 10.03
C THR A 240 7.48 22.47 8.88
N GLU A 241 8.52 21.83 8.37
CA GLU A 241 9.20 22.24 7.15
C GLU A 241 8.80 21.32 5.98
N GLY A 242 8.90 21.86 4.76
CA GLY A 242 8.67 21.11 3.53
C GLY A 242 9.99 20.59 2.98
N LEU A 243 9.97 19.37 2.43
CA LEU A 243 11.08 18.82 1.65
C LEU A 243 11.47 19.82 0.56
N LEU A 244 12.77 20.09 0.43
CA LEU A 244 13.32 20.93 -0.63
C LEU A 244 13.83 20.05 -1.79
N PRO A 245 13.70 20.49 -3.05
CA PRO A 245 14.26 19.76 -4.18
C PRO A 245 15.79 19.92 -4.25
N PRO A 246 16.47 19.18 -5.14
CA PRO A 246 17.85 19.49 -5.52
C PRO A 246 18.02 20.97 -5.95
N PRO A 247 19.16 21.61 -5.64
CA PRO A 247 20.37 21.02 -5.05
C PRO A 247 20.37 20.96 -3.52
N ALA A 248 19.29 21.38 -2.82
CA ALA A 248 19.25 21.29 -1.37
C ALA A 248 19.22 19.83 -0.90
N SER A 249 18.45 18.99 -1.59
CA SER A 249 18.46 17.53 -1.42
C SER A 249 19.38 16.84 -2.42
N THR A 250 20.03 15.75 -1.99
CA THR A 250 20.91 14.92 -2.84
C THR A 250 20.12 13.83 -3.56
N ILE A 251 20.33 13.68 -4.87
CA ILE A 251 19.83 12.55 -5.68
C ILE A 251 20.80 11.37 -5.62
N VAL A 252 20.29 10.14 -5.73
CA VAL A 252 21.11 8.93 -5.96
C VAL A 252 21.97 9.15 -7.22
N ASP A 253 23.29 8.94 -7.17
CA ASP A 253 24.16 8.87 -8.36
C ASP A 253 25.45 8.04 -8.16
N PRO A 254 25.74 7.01 -8.99
CA PRO A 254 24.92 6.41 -10.07
C PRO A 254 23.63 5.74 -9.56
N PRO A 255 22.70 5.28 -10.43
CA PRO A 255 21.62 4.39 -10.00
C PRO A 255 22.23 3.20 -9.25
N VAL A 256 21.58 2.73 -8.20
CA VAL A 256 22.11 1.67 -7.33
C VAL A 256 22.22 0.32 -8.04
#